data_AF-A0A1Q5LTN7-F1
#
_entry.id   AF-A0A1Q5LTN7-F1
#
_cell.length_a   1.000
_cell.length_b   1.000
_cell.length_c   1.000
_cell.angle_alpha   90.00
_cell.angle_beta   90.00
_cell.angle_gamma   90.00
#
_symmetry.space_group_name_H-M   'P 1'
#
loop_
_entity.id
_entity.type
_entity.pdbx_description
1 polymer ?
#
loop_
_entity_poly.entity_id
_entity_poly.type
_entity_poly.pdbx_seq_one_letter_code
_entity_poly.pdbx_strand_id
1 'polypeptide(L)'
;MTETLTPPVTGLAASSPLSILFNIVATTTSAVRDEEIDGAETAAADHVYRAYPDTLGTALEEFSWTGYPALRDNGFEPSAVAYMGGGLWLHHTVTDDADYRDVLTLLVPCACERGYVGWQLEDENDLLEILTELRRTDGHTAHDSDSGGPHCASTPLPSRARAGA
;
A
#
# COMPACT_ATOMS: atom_id res chain seq x y z
N MET A 1 -22.21 4.84 41.93
CA MET A 1 -21.49 6.10 41.68
C MET A 1 -20.04 5.72 41.44
N THR A 2 -19.62 5.63 40.18
CA THR A 2 -18.24 5.30 39.78
C THR A 2 -17.57 6.60 39.37
N GLU A 3 -16.74 7.14 40.27
CA GLU A 3 -15.95 8.33 40.01
C GLU A 3 -14.81 8.01 39.04
N THR A 4 -14.77 8.80 37.97
CA THR A 4 -13.72 8.88 36.97
C THR A 4 -12.45 9.45 37.61
N LEU A 5 -11.36 8.68 37.62
CA LEU A 5 -10.02 9.21 37.91
C LEU A 5 -9.22 9.27 36.61
N THR A 6 -9.39 10.38 35.89
CA THR A 6 -8.40 10.83 34.90
C THR A 6 -7.34 11.62 35.67
N PRO A 7 -6.11 11.12 35.86
CA PRO A 7 -5.07 11.93 36.48
C PRO A 7 -4.61 13.02 35.51
N PRO A 8 -4.28 14.23 36.01
CA PRO A 8 -3.86 15.35 35.18
C PRO A 8 -2.41 15.11 34.72
N VAL A 9 -2.19 14.92 33.42
CA VAL A 9 -0.82 14.99 32.86
C VAL A 9 -0.53 16.45 32.53
N THR A 10 -0.25 17.26 33.55
CA THR A 10 0.29 18.60 33.34
C THR A 10 1.52 18.78 34.24
N GLY A 11 2.70 18.91 33.63
CA GLY A 11 3.90 19.39 34.31
C GLY A 11 4.98 18.36 34.67
N LEU A 12 5.29 17.40 33.79
CA LEU A 12 6.54 16.65 33.92
C LEU A 12 7.72 17.55 33.52
N ALA A 13 8.74 17.67 34.38
CA ALA A 13 9.99 18.30 34.00
C ALA A 13 10.60 17.53 32.81
N ALA A 14 11.13 18.25 31.82
CA ALA A 14 11.68 17.65 30.60
C ALA A 14 12.81 16.62 30.87
N SER A 15 13.44 16.70 32.04
CA SER A 15 14.48 15.78 32.54
C SER A 15 13.95 14.65 33.44
N SER A 16 12.64 14.55 33.64
CA SER A 16 12.06 13.46 34.42
C SER A 16 12.30 12.12 33.70
N PRO A 17 12.55 11.02 34.42
CA PRO A 17 12.71 9.70 33.81
C PRO A 17 11.52 9.31 32.91
N LEU A 18 10.30 9.71 33.27
CA LEU A 18 9.11 9.41 32.47
C LEU A 18 9.06 10.22 31.16
N SER A 19 9.44 11.50 31.18
CA SER A 19 9.60 12.30 29.95
C SER A 19 10.66 11.74 29.02
N ILE A 20 11.76 11.22 29.58
CA ILE A 20 12.82 10.54 28.82
C ILE A 20 12.28 9.26 28.19
N LEU A 21 11.53 8.44 28.94
CA LEU A 21 10.90 7.23 28.41
C LEU A 21 9.89 7.55 27.31
N PHE A 22 9.05 8.59 27.45
CA PHE A 22 8.13 9.01 26.38
C PHE A 22 8.87 9.48 25.13
N ASN A 23 9.96 10.24 25.28
CA ASN A 23 10.80 10.62 24.15
C ASN A 23 11.45 9.40 23.49
N ILE A 24 11.98 8.44 24.25
CA ILE A 24 12.53 7.20 23.70
C ILE A 24 11.45 6.45 22.92
N VAL A 25 10.26 6.26 23.47
CA VAL A 25 9.16 5.58 22.78
C VAL A 25 8.79 6.31 21.48
N ALA A 26 8.68 7.63 21.51
CA ALA A 26 8.40 8.42 20.30
C ALA A 26 9.50 8.28 19.24
N THR A 27 10.77 8.38 19.64
CA THR A 27 11.92 8.23 18.73
C THR A 27 12.03 6.80 18.18
N THR A 28 11.88 5.78 19.02
CA THR A 28 11.89 4.37 18.58
C THR A 28 10.74 4.08 17.63
N THR A 29 9.54 4.60 17.89
CA THR A 29 8.40 4.42 16.99
C THR A 29 8.64 5.08 15.64
N SER A 30 9.26 6.28 15.63
CA SER A 30 9.66 6.94 14.39
C SER A 30 10.69 6.12 13.61
N ALA A 31 11.73 5.62 14.30
CA ALA A 31 12.78 4.84 13.66
C ALA A 31 12.25 3.53 13.04
N VAL A 32 11.39 2.81 13.76
CA VAL A 32 10.74 1.59 13.23
C VAL A 32 9.87 1.92 12.02
N ARG A 33 9.14 3.05 12.06
CA ARG A 33 8.32 3.51 10.94
C ARG A 33 9.17 3.87 9.71
N ASP A 34 10.31 4.51 9.92
CA ASP A 34 11.23 4.88 8.84
C ASP A 34 11.85 3.62 8.21
N GLU A 35 12.21 2.62 9.03
CA GLU A 35 12.66 1.30 8.56
C GLU A 35 11.58 0.54 7.77
N GLU A 36 10.31 0.60 8.21
CA GLU A 36 9.19 -0.01 7.47
C GLU A 36 8.95 0.66 6.11
N ILE A 37 9.09 1.98 6.04
CA ILE A 37 8.96 2.76 4.79
C ILE A 37 10.07 2.36 3.81
N ASP A 38 11.33 2.43 4.24
CA ASP A 38 12.49 2.10 3.41
C ASP A 38 12.48 0.61 2.97
N GLY A 39 12.06 -0.27 3.89
CA GLY A 39 11.87 -1.69 3.61
C GLY A 39 10.79 -1.94 2.55
N ALA A 40 9.66 -1.23 2.62
CA ALA A 40 8.58 -1.37 1.64
C ALA A 40 8.98 -0.87 0.24
N GLU A 41 9.72 0.24 0.16
CA GLU A 41 10.27 0.75 -1.10
C GLU A 41 11.25 -0.24 -1.73
N THR A 42 12.20 -0.73 -0.93
CA THR A 42 13.20 -1.71 -1.37
C THR A 42 12.55 -3.01 -1.82
N ALA A 43 11.58 -3.53 -1.06
CA ALA A 43 10.87 -4.76 -1.41
C ALA A 43 10.11 -4.62 -2.74
N ALA A 44 9.43 -3.48 -2.96
CA ALA A 44 8.71 -3.24 -4.20
C ALA A 44 9.64 -3.17 -5.41
N ALA A 45 10.79 -2.48 -5.28
CA ALA A 45 11.79 -2.39 -6.33
C ALA A 45 12.40 -3.76 -6.66
N ASP A 46 12.76 -4.55 -5.63
CA ASP A 46 13.32 -5.90 -5.81
C ASP A 46 12.32 -6.87 -6.44
N HIS A 47 11.05 -6.84 -5.99
CA HIS A 47 9.99 -7.65 -6.58
C HIS A 47 9.80 -7.32 -8.07
N VAL A 48 9.67 -6.03 -8.42
CA VAL A 48 9.53 -5.63 -9.83
C VAL A 48 10.73 -6.05 -10.66
N TYR A 49 11.94 -5.86 -10.15
CA TYR A 49 13.17 -6.27 -10.85
C TYR A 49 13.20 -7.78 -11.13
N ARG A 50 12.71 -8.61 -10.20
CA ARG A 50 12.74 -10.07 -10.32
C ARG A 50 11.59 -10.65 -11.15
N ALA A 51 10.37 -10.17 -10.93
CA ALA A 51 9.16 -10.74 -11.52
C ALA A 51 8.81 -10.11 -12.88
N TYR A 52 9.29 -8.91 -13.17
CA TYR A 52 8.97 -8.12 -14.37
C TYR A 52 10.22 -7.52 -15.04
N PRO A 53 11.30 -8.31 -15.27
CA PRO A 53 12.61 -7.77 -15.65
C PRO A 53 12.59 -7.05 -17.00
N ASP A 54 11.81 -7.56 -17.97
CA ASP A 54 11.78 -7.05 -19.33
C ASP A 54 10.74 -5.92 -19.51
N THR A 55 9.92 -5.67 -18.48
CA THR A 55 8.84 -4.68 -18.49
C THR A 55 9.03 -3.63 -17.40
N LEU A 56 8.41 -3.81 -16.23
CA LEU A 56 8.44 -2.82 -15.14
C LEU A 56 9.87 -2.58 -14.62
N GLY A 57 10.71 -3.62 -14.56
CA GLY A 57 12.11 -3.51 -14.16
C GLY A 57 12.97 -2.68 -15.12
N THR A 58 12.52 -2.47 -16.35
CA THR A 58 13.15 -1.55 -17.31
C THR A 58 12.52 -0.16 -17.26
N ALA A 59 11.22 -0.06 -16.96
CA ALA A 59 10.47 1.19 -17.00
C ALA A 59 10.53 2.02 -15.71
N LEU A 60 10.75 1.37 -14.56
CA LEU A 60 10.76 2.01 -13.25
C LEU A 60 12.17 2.01 -12.67
N GLU A 61 12.59 3.17 -12.17
CA GLU A 61 13.81 3.29 -11.38
C GLU A 61 13.54 2.91 -9.91
N GLU A 62 14.58 2.51 -9.18
CA GLU A 62 14.52 2.17 -7.75
C GLU A 62 13.83 3.27 -6.92
N PHE A 63 14.12 4.54 -7.20
CA PHE A 63 13.57 5.70 -6.49
C PHE A 63 12.16 6.13 -6.97
N SER A 64 11.51 5.34 -7.81
CA SER A 64 10.13 5.61 -8.27
C SER A 64 9.08 5.27 -7.23
N TRP A 65 9.48 4.53 -6.18
CA TRP A 65 8.59 4.06 -5.13
C TRP A 65 8.51 5.07 -3.97
N THR A 66 7.33 5.15 -3.36
CA THR A 66 7.10 5.86 -2.11
C THR A 66 6.50 4.89 -1.11
N GLY A 67 7.20 4.66 -0.01
CA GLY A 67 6.84 3.73 1.04
C GLY A 67 5.85 4.30 2.04
N TYR A 68 5.05 3.43 2.62
CA TYR A 68 4.09 3.70 3.66
C TYR A 68 4.24 2.64 4.74
N PRO A 69 4.26 3.05 6.02
CA PRO A 69 4.39 2.11 7.12
C PRO A 69 3.08 1.37 7.36
N ALA A 70 3.15 0.30 8.15
CA ALA A 70 1.96 -0.42 8.55
C ALA A 70 0.99 0.49 9.34
N LEU A 71 -0.30 0.44 9.02
CA LEU A 71 -1.36 1.02 9.86
C LEU A 71 -1.99 -0.11 10.70
N ARG A 72 -1.25 -0.55 11.71
CA ARG A 72 -1.57 -1.71 12.57
C ARG A 72 -2.98 -1.67 13.16
N ASP A 73 -3.46 -0.48 13.55
CA ASP A 73 -4.82 -0.33 14.11
C ASP A 73 -5.94 -0.66 13.11
N ASN A 74 -5.62 -0.70 11.81
CA ASN A 74 -6.55 -0.97 10.73
C ASN A 74 -6.15 -2.22 9.91
N GLY A 75 -5.12 -2.97 10.35
CA GLY A 75 -4.65 -4.17 9.67
C GLY A 75 -4.05 -3.91 8.28
N PHE A 76 -3.46 -2.73 8.06
CA PHE A 76 -2.69 -2.49 6.83
C PHE A 76 -1.22 -2.78 7.06
N GLU A 77 -0.67 -3.63 6.21
CA GLU A 77 0.75 -3.94 6.14
C GLU A 77 1.56 -2.78 5.54
N PRO A 78 2.89 -2.77 5.68
CA PRO A 78 3.74 -1.84 4.94
C PRO A 78 3.50 -1.98 3.44
N SER A 79 3.48 -0.85 2.75
CA SER A 79 3.19 -0.80 1.32
C SER A 79 4.04 0.24 0.61
N ALA A 80 4.17 0.12 -0.70
CA ALA A 80 4.81 1.14 -1.52
C ALA A 80 3.98 1.40 -2.77
N VAL A 81 4.05 2.62 -3.29
CA VAL A 81 3.37 3.00 -4.54
C VAL A 81 4.33 3.64 -5.53
N ALA A 82 4.11 3.41 -6.81
CA ALA A 82 4.83 4.06 -7.90
C ALA A 82 3.84 4.64 -8.91
N TYR A 83 4.07 5.90 -9.33
CA TYR A 83 3.28 6.53 -10.39
C TYR A 83 3.87 6.20 -11.75
N MET A 84 3.05 5.70 -12.68
CA MET A 84 3.50 5.28 -14.02
C MET A 84 3.16 6.29 -15.13
N GLY A 85 2.54 7.42 -14.78
CA GLY A 85 2.01 8.34 -15.80
C GLY A 85 0.60 7.96 -16.28
N GLY A 86 -0.07 8.89 -16.97
CA GLY A 86 -1.42 8.66 -17.51
C GLY A 86 -2.49 8.39 -16.43
N GLY A 87 -2.22 8.72 -15.17
CA GLY A 87 -3.08 8.37 -14.05
C GLY A 87 -2.87 6.95 -13.51
N LEU A 88 -2.00 6.10 -14.08
CA LEU A 88 -1.79 4.74 -13.57
C LEU A 88 -0.86 4.74 -12.36
N TRP A 89 -1.17 3.87 -11.39
CA TRP A 89 -0.34 3.64 -10.20
C TRP A 89 -0.09 2.17 -10.00
N LEU A 90 1.09 1.82 -9.49
CA LEU A 90 1.34 0.52 -8.89
C LEU A 90 1.23 0.65 -7.38
N HIS A 91 0.66 -0.37 -6.75
CA HIS A 91 0.60 -0.53 -5.32
C HIS A 91 1.17 -1.90 -4.95
N HIS A 92 2.23 -1.89 -4.16
CA HIS A 92 2.94 -3.06 -3.67
C HIS A 92 2.64 -3.24 -2.18
N THR A 93 2.30 -4.44 -1.76
CA THR A 93 2.12 -4.79 -0.35
C THR A 93 2.88 -6.05 -0.03
N VAL A 94 3.62 -6.04 1.08
CA VAL A 94 4.28 -7.22 1.64
C VAL A 94 3.33 -7.83 2.65
N THR A 95 2.80 -9.04 2.40
CA THR A 95 1.95 -9.70 3.40
C THR A 95 2.81 -10.32 4.51
N ASP A 96 2.45 -10.07 5.78
CA ASP A 96 3.07 -10.72 6.95
C ASP A 96 2.42 -12.08 7.26
N ASP A 97 1.99 -12.81 6.22
CA ASP A 97 1.51 -14.17 6.37
C ASP A 97 2.68 -15.17 6.30
N ALA A 98 2.43 -16.42 6.71
CA ALA A 98 3.46 -17.45 6.77
C ALA A 98 4.14 -17.77 5.41
N ASP A 99 3.54 -17.30 4.30
CA ASP A 99 4.05 -17.51 2.95
C ASP A 99 4.78 -16.26 2.40
N TYR A 100 4.82 -15.13 3.12
CA TYR A 100 5.40 -13.83 2.70
C TYR A 100 5.24 -13.59 1.20
N ARG A 101 4.05 -13.11 0.79
CA ARG A 101 3.78 -12.89 -0.63
C ARG A 101 3.78 -11.40 -0.95
N ASP A 102 4.70 -11.03 -1.84
CA ASP A 102 4.69 -9.73 -2.48
C ASP A 102 3.49 -9.66 -3.44
N VAL A 103 2.54 -8.76 -3.15
CA VAL A 103 1.39 -8.54 -4.01
C VAL A 103 1.56 -7.22 -4.74
N LEU A 104 1.55 -7.28 -6.07
CA LEU A 104 1.58 -6.11 -6.93
C LEU A 104 0.20 -5.87 -7.54
N THR A 105 -0.34 -4.67 -7.38
CA THR A 105 -1.63 -4.26 -7.93
C THR A 105 -1.46 -3.05 -8.84
N LEU A 106 -1.95 -3.16 -10.07
CA LEU A 106 -2.08 -2.06 -11.01
C LEU A 106 -3.41 -1.33 -10.78
N LEU A 107 -3.34 -0.07 -10.39
CA LEU A 107 -4.49 0.81 -10.24
C LEU A 107 -4.69 1.63 -11.52
N VAL A 108 -5.79 1.37 -12.20
CA VAL A 108 -6.13 1.97 -13.50
C VAL A 108 -7.28 2.95 -13.35
N PRO A 109 -7.20 4.16 -13.94
CA PRO A 109 -8.33 5.07 -14.01
C PRO A 109 -9.59 4.41 -14.59
N CYS A 110 -10.72 4.62 -13.92
CA CYS A 110 -12.02 4.15 -14.39
C CYS A 110 -12.50 5.03 -15.55
N ALA A 111 -13.05 4.45 -16.61
CA ALA A 111 -13.61 5.18 -17.76
C ALA A 111 -14.80 6.10 -17.41
N CYS A 112 -15.38 5.96 -16.21
CA CYS A 112 -16.40 6.87 -15.70
C CYS A 112 -15.82 8.09 -14.94
N GLU A 113 -14.49 8.19 -14.84
CA GLU A 113 -13.73 9.28 -14.21
C GLU A 113 -13.95 9.45 -12.69
N ARG A 114 -14.50 8.45 -12.00
CA ARG A 114 -14.86 8.54 -10.57
C ARG A 114 -13.92 7.81 -9.61
N GLY A 115 -12.86 7.17 -10.11
CA GLY A 115 -11.92 6.45 -9.26
C GLY A 115 -11.04 5.49 -10.04
N TYR A 116 -10.59 4.45 -9.34
CA TYR A 116 -9.66 3.45 -9.85
C TYR A 116 -10.26 2.05 -9.79
N VAL A 117 -9.74 1.18 -10.65
CA VAL A 117 -9.95 -0.27 -10.62
C VAL A 117 -8.58 -0.92 -10.42
N GLY A 118 -8.48 -1.81 -9.44
CA GLY A 118 -7.26 -2.54 -9.15
C GLY A 118 -7.22 -3.88 -9.88
N TRP A 119 -6.09 -4.16 -10.52
CA TRP A 119 -5.78 -5.44 -11.15
C TRP A 119 -4.57 -6.02 -10.45
N GLN A 120 -4.74 -7.18 -9.82
CA GLN A 120 -3.60 -7.88 -9.23
C GLN A 120 -2.75 -8.48 -10.35
N LEU A 121 -1.44 -8.30 -10.28
CA LEU A 121 -0.48 -8.84 -11.23
C LEU A 121 0.23 -10.02 -10.58
N GLU A 122 0.09 -11.22 -11.13
CA GLU A 122 0.81 -12.39 -10.66
C GLU A 122 2.15 -12.54 -11.40
N ASP A 123 2.18 -12.22 -12.68
CA ASP A 123 3.39 -12.26 -13.50
C ASP A 123 3.41 -11.26 -14.69
N GLU A 124 4.50 -11.27 -15.44
CA GLU A 124 4.71 -10.38 -16.57
C GLU A 124 3.68 -10.57 -17.71
N ASN A 125 3.13 -11.77 -17.90
CA ASN A 125 2.11 -11.99 -18.91
C ASN A 125 0.81 -11.28 -18.56
N ASP A 126 0.40 -11.31 -17.27
CA ASP A 126 -0.78 -10.58 -16.79
C ASP A 126 -0.64 -9.09 -17.10
N LEU A 127 0.53 -8.52 -16.80
CA LEU A 127 0.82 -7.12 -17.09
C LEU A 127 0.67 -6.82 -18.59
N LEU A 128 1.26 -7.65 -19.46
CA LEU A 128 1.21 -7.44 -20.91
C LEU A 128 -0.21 -7.57 -21.47
N GLU A 129 -1.01 -8.50 -20.94
CA GLU A 129 -2.41 -8.66 -21.30
C GLU A 129 -3.20 -7.40 -20.93
N ILE A 130 -3.06 -6.94 -19.69
CA ILE A 130 -3.76 -5.74 -19.21
C ILE A 130 -3.33 -4.51 -19.99
N LEU A 131 -2.02 -4.28 -20.20
CA LEU A 131 -1.53 -3.14 -20.99
C LEU A 131 -2.04 -3.17 -22.44
N THR A 132 -2.21 -4.37 -23.02
CA THR A 132 -2.80 -4.53 -24.36
C THR A 132 -4.27 -4.11 -24.38
N GLU A 133 -5.03 -4.44 -23.33
CA GLU A 133 -6.41 -3.97 -23.17
C GLU A 133 -6.46 -2.45 -22.99
N LEU A 134 -5.67 -1.91 -22.07
CA LEU A 134 -5.63 -0.47 -21.77
C LEU A 134 -5.21 0.38 -22.96
N ARG A 135 -4.37 -0.15 -23.85
CA ARG A 135 -4.01 0.55 -25.09
C ARG A 135 -5.22 0.83 -25.98
N ARG A 136 -6.26 -0.02 -25.96
CA ARG A 136 -7.49 0.19 -26.75
C ARG A 136 -8.39 1.28 -26.18
N THR A 137 -8.23 1.58 -24.90
CA THR A 137 -9.09 2.46 -24.11
C THR A 137 -8.34 3.67 -23.57
N ASP A 138 -7.17 3.97 -24.14
CA ASP A 138 -6.33 5.12 -23.77
C ASP A 138 -6.02 5.17 -22.27
N GLY A 139 -5.69 4.02 -21.69
CA GLY A 139 -5.31 3.89 -20.28
C GLY A 139 -6.47 3.81 -19.28
N HIS A 140 -7.72 3.69 -19.75
CA HIS A 140 -8.91 3.62 -18.88
C HIS A 140 -9.56 2.25 -18.91
N THR A 141 -10.13 1.79 -17.81
CA THR A 141 -10.90 0.53 -17.79
C THR A 141 -12.38 0.78 -17.50
N ALA A 142 -13.24 -0.01 -18.14
CA ALA A 142 -14.63 -0.12 -17.69
C ALA A 142 -14.65 -0.82 -16.32
N HIS A 143 -15.61 -0.46 -15.46
CA HIS A 143 -15.92 -1.26 -14.27
C HIS A 143 -17.09 -2.17 -14.60
N ASP A 144 -16.97 -3.45 -14.25
CA ASP A 144 -18.06 -4.40 -14.46
C ASP A 144 -19.10 -4.24 -13.34
N SER A 145 -20.32 -3.89 -13.73
CA SER A 145 -21.46 -3.67 -12.83
C SER A 145 -21.96 -4.96 -12.15
N ASP A 146 -21.55 -6.15 -12.63
CA ASP A 146 -22.02 -7.45 -12.13
C ASP A 146 -21.37 -7.90 -10.81
N SER A 147 -20.32 -7.22 -10.33
CA SER A 147 -19.71 -7.50 -9.02
C SER A 147 -20.48 -6.91 -7.82
N GLY A 148 -21.67 -6.32 -8.05
CA GLY A 148 -22.59 -5.91 -6.98
C GLY A 148 -22.19 -4.65 -6.19
N GLY A 149 -21.32 -3.80 -6.73
CA GLY A 149 -20.92 -2.52 -6.13
C GLY A 149 -21.09 -1.34 -7.09
N PRO A 150 -21.72 -0.21 -6.71
CA PRO A 150 -21.95 0.93 -7.62
C PRO A 150 -20.73 1.85 -7.82
N HIS A 151 -19.52 1.45 -7.43
CA HIS A 151 -18.42 2.39 -7.23
C HIS A 151 -17.10 1.84 -7.78
N CYS A 152 -16.51 2.52 -8.79
CA CYS A 152 -15.06 2.49 -8.92
C CYS A 152 -14.50 2.98 -7.59
N ALA A 153 -13.57 2.24 -7.00
CA ALA A 153 -13.11 2.56 -5.67
C ALA A 153 -12.19 3.79 -5.75
N SER A 154 -12.45 4.80 -4.94
CA SER A 154 -11.50 5.93 -4.78
C SER A 154 -10.25 5.50 -4.00
N THR A 155 -10.28 4.32 -3.39
CA THR A 155 -9.21 3.66 -2.64
C THR A 155 -9.29 2.14 -2.87
N PRO A 156 -8.18 1.41 -3.08
CA PRO A 156 -8.22 -0.04 -3.21
C PRO A 156 -8.79 -0.67 -1.94
N LEU A 157 -9.83 -1.50 -2.09
CA LEU A 157 -10.35 -2.30 -0.99
C LEU A 157 -9.38 -3.47 -0.76
N PRO A 158 -9.01 -3.79 0.49
CA PRO A 158 -8.18 -4.96 0.76
C PRO A 158 -8.91 -6.21 0.28
N SER A 159 -8.16 -7.13 -0.33
CA SER A 159 -8.66 -8.44 -0.72
C SER A 159 -9.24 -9.11 0.53
N ARG A 160 -10.56 -9.30 0.53
CA ARG A 160 -11.24 -10.03 1.60
C ARG A 160 -10.68 -11.45 1.59
N ALA A 161 -9.91 -11.79 2.62
CA ALA A 161 -9.59 -13.18 2.93
C ALA A 161 -10.90 -13.98 2.90
N ARG A 162 -10.92 -14.98 2.02
CA ARG A 162 -12.05 -15.88 1.81
C ARG A 162 -12.30 -16.62 3.13
N ALA A 163 -13.30 -16.18 3.90
CA ALA A 163 -13.80 -16.95 5.03
C ALA A 163 -14.52 -18.18 4.47
N GLY A 164 -13.78 -19.29 4.36
CA GLY A 164 -14.31 -20.61 4.07
C GLY A 164 -15.09 -21.15 5.27
N ALA A 165 -16.27 -21.68 4.97
CA ALA A 165 -17.27 -22.26 5.86
C ALA A 165 -16.78 -23.49 6.65
#